data_AF-A0A495RJY8-F1
#
_entry.id   AF-A0A495RJY8-F1
#
_cell.length_a   1.000
_cell.length_b   1.000
_cell.length_c   1.000
_cell.angle_alpha   90.00
_cell.angle_beta   90.00
_cell.angle_gamma   90.00
#
_symmetry.space_group_name_H-M   'P 1'
#
loop_
_entity.id
_entity.type
_entity.pdbx_description
1 polymer ?
#
loop_
_entity_poly.entity_id
_entity_poly.type
_entity_poly.pdbx_seq_one_letter_code
_entity_poly.pdbx_strand_id
1 'polypeptide(L)'
;MNKFIGLLPNHDYVIRYLGDNNIELIEPHQQIIVDQPLIVANQLSILVWNIFKQKRADSLAFLEKYLDQTQLILLQEAQTTPRLLNFIRKNHKVADHVPAYFFNDSYAGVMTIANAKPISAIAFKEKEPLIRIPKSALVTQYRLPNTTQSLLVANIHAVNFSFGVKIYRQQIRMLLNRIQLHEGPVILAGDFNAWSRQRLHLLYNLVRMMNLKPVNFTTDLRKTFMGRPLDFVFYRGLKIEQASILHTNTSDHNPLFVSFSL
;
A
#
# COMPACT_ATOMS: atom_id res chain seq x y z
N MET A 1 6.89 14.96 -19.85
CA MET A 1 7.24 13.74 -19.08
C MET A 1 8.63 13.16 -19.41
N ASN A 2 9.33 13.56 -20.48
CA ASN A 2 10.56 12.90 -20.94
C ASN A 2 11.89 13.32 -20.27
N LYS A 3 11.91 14.16 -19.22
CA LYS A 3 13.16 14.59 -18.56
C LYS A 3 13.52 13.84 -17.27
N PHE A 4 12.62 13.03 -16.71
CA PHE A 4 12.90 12.28 -15.47
C PHE A 4 13.53 10.89 -15.71
N ILE A 5 13.63 10.45 -16.97
CA ILE A 5 13.96 9.05 -17.32
C ILE A 5 15.47 8.76 -17.27
N GLY A 6 16.33 9.79 -17.32
CA GLY A 6 17.78 9.60 -17.50
C GLY A 6 18.62 9.36 -16.23
N LEU A 7 18.05 9.46 -15.02
CA LEU A 7 18.83 9.45 -13.77
C LEU A 7 18.07 8.76 -12.62
N LEU A 8 17.44 7.62 -12.88
CA LEU A 8 16.84 6.85 -11.79
C LEU A 8 17.94 6.20 -10.95
N PRO A 9 17.97 6.39 -9.62
CA PRO A 9 19.03 5.86 -8.77
C PRO A 9 19.14 4.34 -8.81
N ASN A 10 20.35 3.83 -8.53
CA ASN A 10 20.64 2.39 -8.42
C ASN A 10 20.08 1.74 -7.13
N HIS A 11 19.40 2.50 -6.27
CA HIS A 11 18.78 2.04 -5.02
C HIS A 11 17.26 2.19 -5.06
N ASP A 12 16.59 1.74 -3.99
CA ASP A 12 15.14 1.84 -3.85
C ASP A 12 14.75 3.29 -3.49
N TYR A 13 13.86 3.89 -4.28
CA TYR A 13 13.39 5.26 -4.10
C TYR A 13 11.86 5.31 -4.17
N VAL A 14 11.27 6.38 -3.63
CA VAL A 14 9.85 6.69 -3.74
C VAL A 14 9.68 7.84 -4.73
N ILE A 15 8.71 7.75 -5.64
CA ILE A 15 8.26 8.89 -6.44
C ILE A 15 6.98 9.40 -5.82
N ARG A 16 6.92 10.69 -5.48
CA ARG A 16 5.72 11.35 -5.01
C ARG A 16 5.09 12.17 -6.12
N TYR A 17 3.77 12.05 -6.24
CA TYR A 17 2.93 12.87 -7.10
C TYR A 17 2.02 13.74 -6.25
N LEU A 18 1.94 15.02 -6.59
CA LEU A 18 1.16 16.03 -5.87
C LEU A 18 0.01 16.60 -6.71
N GLY A 19 -0.97 17.16 -5.99
CA GLY A 19 -2.17 17.78 -6.54
C GLY A 19 -1.93 18.94 -7.53
N ASP A 20 -0.73 19.52 -7.51
CA ASP A 20 -0.31 20.74 -8.22
C ASP A 20 0.61 20.47 -9.44
N ASN A 21 0.68 19.20 -9.88
CA ASN A 21 1.61 18.68 -10.90
C ASN A 21 3.06 18.54 -10.46
N ASN A 22 3.39 18.79 -9.19
CA ASN A 22 4.74 18.55 -8.71
C ASN A 22 5.01 17.04 -8.56
N ILE A 23 6.23 16.65 -8.96
CA ILE A 23 6.76 15.31 -8.83
C ILE A 23 8.05 15.41 -8.03
N GLU A 24 8.12 14.68 -6.92
CA GLU A 24 9.29 14.66 -6.04
C GLU A 24 9.92 13.26 -6.06
N LEU A 25 11.24 13.18 -6.17
CA LEU A 25 11.98 11.96 -5.86
C LEU A 25 12.31 12.00 -4.36
N ILE A 26 11.89 10.98 -3.62
CA ILE A 26 12.09 10.88 -2.18
C ILE A 26 13.10 9.78 -1.88
N GLU A 27 14.20 10.19 -1.26
CA GLU A 27 15.28 9.31 -0.83
C GLU A 27 15.00 8.68 0.54
N PRO A 28 15.52 7.47 0.85
CA PRO A 28 15.18 6.72 2.08
C PRO A 28 15.39 7.44 3.41
N HIS A 29 16.22 8.49 3.44
CA HIS A 29 16.55 9.27 4.64
C HIS A 29 16.16 10.74 4.52
N GLN A 30 15.42 11.12 3.48
CA GLN A 30 14.97 12.48 3.28
C GLN A 30 13.88 12.82 4.30
N GLN A 31 14.10 13.87 5.07
CA GLN A 31 13.04 14.45 5.90
C GLN A 31 12.04 15.18 5.01
N ILE A 32 10.76 14.96 5.30
CA ILE A 32 9.65 15.55 4.56
C ILE A 32 8.99 16.57 5.47
N ILE A 33 8.83 17.79 4.99
CA ILE A 33 8.08 18.84 5.69
C ILE A 33 6.60 18.46 5.66
N VAL A 34 5.98 18.37 6.83
CA VAL A 34 4.59 17.96 7.01
C VAL A 34 3.81 19.11 7.63
N ASP A 35 2.80 19.58 6.90
CA ASP A 35 2.04 20.78 7.28
C ASP A 35 0.72 20.45 8.01
N GLN A 36 0.24 19.20 7.87
CA GLN A 36 -1.05 18.78 8.42
C GLN A 36 -1.06 17.30 8.84
N PRO A 37 -1.83 16.93 9.88
CA PRO A 37 -2.03 15.53 10.24
C PRO A 37 -2.82 14.79 9.16
N LEU A 38 -2.70 13.46 9.12
CA LEU A 38 -3.42 12.61 8.16
C LEU A 38 -4.95 12.67 8.32
N ILE A 39 -5.38 12.81 9.57
CA ILE A 39 -6.79 12.85 9.96
C ILE A 39 -7.04 14.09 10.81
N VAL A 40 -8.23 14.68 10.69
CA VAL A 40 -8.66 15.84 11.50
C VAL A 40 -9.50 15.38 12.69
N ALA A 41 -10.25 14.29 12.54
CA ALA A 41 -11.00 13.62 13.61
C ALA A 41 -10.27 12.34 14.05
N ASN A 42 -10.68 11.74 15.17
CA ASN A 42 -10.13 10.45 15.65
C ASN A 42 -10.58 9.22 14.82
N GLN A 43 -10.96 9.41 13.57
CA GLN A 43 -11.39 8.36 12.66
C GLN A 43 -10.45 8.26 11.47
N LEU A 44 -10.03 7.04 11.17
CA LEU A 44 -9.17 6.71 10.04
C LEU A 44 -9.82 5.61 9.21
N SER A 45 -10.12 5.90 7.95
CA SER A 45 -10.61 4.91 7.00
C SER A 45 -9.59 4.67 5.91
N ILE A 46 -9.38 3.39 5.59
CA ILE A 46 -8.47 2.94 4.54
C ILE A 46 -9.20 2.12 3.49
N LEU A 47 -8.70 2.20 2.25
CA LEU A 47 -9.04 1.29 1.17
C LEU A 47 -7.79 0.56 0.70
N VAL A 48 -7.82 -0.76 0.61
CA VAL A 48 -6.69 -1.58 0.17
C VAL A 48 -7.10 -2.34 -1.08
N TRP A 49 -6.36 -2.17 -2.18
CA TRP A 49 -6.81 -2.72 -3.46
C TRP A 49 -5.68 -3.03 -4.44
N ASN A 50 -5.57 -4.30 -4.84
CA ASN A 50 -4.91 -4.64 -6.09
C ASN A 50 -5.82 -4.17 -7.24
N ILE A 51 -5.44 -3.07 -7.88
CA ILE A 51 -6.24 -2.38 -8.90
C ILE A 51 -5.95 -2.92 -10.32
N PHE A 52 -5.27 -4.06 -10.42
CA PHE A 52 -5.07 -4.81 -11.66
C PHE A 52 -4.58 -3.95 -12.83
N LYS A 53 -3.56 -3.11 -12.59
CA LYS A 53 -2.98 -2.22 -13.62
C LYS A 53 -4.01 -1.28 -14.28
N GLN A 54 -5.14 -1.02 -13.61
CA GLN A 54 -6.27 -0.25 -14.16
C GLN A 54 -6.74 -0.82 -15.51
N LYS A 55 -6.57 -2.13 -15.75
CA LYS A 55 -6.85 -2.78 -17.05
C LYS A 55 -8.33 -2.82 -17.40
N ARG A 56 -9.20 -2.80 -16.39
CA ARG A 56 -10.65 -2.77 -16.58
C ARG A 56 -11.16 -1.33 -16.47
N ALA A 57 -12.20 -1.05 -17.25
CA ALA A 57 -12.88 0.24 -17.23
C ALA A 57 -13.37 0.60 -15.81
N ASP A 58 -13.54 1.89 -15.57
CA ASP A 58 -14.21 2.44 -14.39
C ASP A 58 -13.54 2.17 -13.03
N SER A 59 -12.31 1.63 -13.00
CA SER A 59 -11.56 1.44 -11.75
C SER A 59 -11.34 2.76 -10.99
N LEU A 60 -11.04 3.85 -11.69
CA LEU A 60 -10.89 5.17 -11.07
C LEU A 60 -12.24 5.80 -10.66
N ALA A 61 -13.29 5.59 -11.44
CA ALA A 61 -14.64 6.04 -11.08
C ALA A 61 -15.16 5.29 -9.84
N PHE A 62 -14.78 4.01 -9.70
CA PHE A 62 -15.02 3.25 -8.48
C PHE A 62 -14.27 3.86 -7.29
N LEU A 63 -12.98 4.19 -7.42
CA LEU A 63 -12.22 4.87 -6.36
C LEU A 63 -12.83 6.22 -5.96
N GLU A 64 -13.32 6.99 -6.94
CA GLU A 64 -13.89 8.32 -6.73
C GLU A 64 -15.06 8.28 -5.73
N LYS A 65 -15.85 7.20 -5.72
CA LYS A 65 -16.96 7.00 -4.77
C LYS A 65 -16.55 6.92 -3.30
N TYR A 66 -15.29 6.59 -3.01
CA TYR A 66 -14.78 6.38 -1.65
C TYR A 66 -13.76 7.45 -1.22
N LEU A 67 -13.46 8.43 -2.08
CA LEU A 67 -12.41 9.43 -1.85
C LEU A 67 -12.65 10.29 -0.61
N ASP A 68 -13.89 10.64 -0.33
CA ASP A 68 -14.27 11.50 0.80
C ASP A 68 -14.36 10.69 2.11
N GLN A 69 -14.55 9.37 1.98
CA GLN A 69 -14.67 8.45 3.11
C GLN A 69 -13.33 7.87 3.54
N THR A 70 -12.25 8.08 2.78
CA THR A 70 -10.95 7.44 3.00
C THR A 70 -9.84 8.47 3.11
N GLN A 71 -8.96 8.27 4.09
CA GLN A 71 -7.76 9.09 4.25
C GLN A 71 -6.52 8.42 3.66
N LEU A 72 -6.57 7.10 3.47
CA LEU A 72 -5.52 6.33 2.82
C LEU A 72 -6.11 5.34 1.81
N ILE A 73 -5.52 5.28 0.62
CA ILE A 73 -5.80 4.27 -0.40
C ILE A 73 -4.49 3.58 -0.75
N LEU A 74 -4.38 2.30 -0.41
CA LEU A 74 -3.21 1.45 -0.59
C LEU A 74 -3.41 0.58 -1.83
N LEU A 75 -2.82 1.00 -2.94
CA LEU A 75 -2.93 0.33 -4.22
C LEU A 75 -1.75 -0.61 -4.47
N GLN A 76 -2.05 -1.82 -4.95
CA GLN A 76 -1.08 -2.73 -5.57
C GLN A 76 -1.36 -2.78 -7.07
N GLU A 77 -0.33 -3.03 -7.88
CA GLU A 77 -0.43 -2.96 -9.34
C GLU A 77 -0.94 -1.61 -9.86
N ALA A 78 -0.64 -0.51 -9.16
CA ALA A 78 -0.90 0.83 -9.64
C ALA A 78 0.03 1.16 -10.80
N GLN A 79 -0.52 1.58 -11.95
CA GLN A 79 0.26 2.14 -13.05
C GLN A 79 0.08 3.65 -13.10
N THR A 80 1.19 4.36 -13.30
CA THR A 80 1.23 5.84 -13.42
C THR A 80 0.67 6.33 -14.75
N THR A 81 -0.49 5.83 -15.15
CA THR A 81 -1.20 6.25 -16.36
C THR A 81 -1.63 7.71 -16.23
N PRO A 82 -1.77 8.45 -17.35
CA PRO A 82 -2.28 9.82 -17.32
C PRO A 82 -3.62 9.95 -16.60
N ARG A 83 -4.48 8.93 -16.67
CA ARG A 83 -5.78 8.91 -15.98
C ARG A 83 -5.61 8.86 -14.46
N LEU A 84 -4.74 7.99 -13.92
CA LEU A 84 -4.50 7.91 -12.47
C LEU A 84 -3.81 9.18 -11.96
N LEU A 85 -2.84 9.72 -12.69
CA LEU A 85 -2.17 10.97 -12.30
C LEU A 85 -3.15 12.14 -12.31
N ASN A 86 -4.04 12.21 -13.29
CA ASN A 86 -5.12 13.21 -13.32
C ASN A 86 -6.11 13.04 -12.17
N PHE A 87 -6.43 11.80 -11.78
CA PHE A 87 -7.25 11.50 -10.61
C PHE A 87 -6.61 12.02 -9.31
N ILE A 88 -5.31 11.79 -9.10
CA ILE A 88 -4.57 12.30 -7.95
C ILE A 88 -4.62 13.84 -7.92
N ARG A 89 -4.36 14.46 -9.08
CA ARG A 89 -4.36 15.91 -9.27
C ARG A 89 -5.70 16.57 -8.97
N LYS A 90 -6.76 16.11 -9.66
CA LYS A 90 -8.13 16.65 -9.54
C LYS A 90 -8.64 16.62 -8.09
N ASN A 91 -8.22 15.61 -7.33
CA ASN A 91 -8.69 15.39 -5.97
C ASN A 91 -7.69 15.88 -4.90
N HIS A 92 -6.69 16.67 -5.29
CA HIS A 92 -5.68 17.26 -4.40
C HIS A 92 -5.03 16.24 -3.43
N LYS A 93 -4.81 15.00 -3.90
CA LYS A 93 -4.20 13.95 -3.08
C LYS A 93 -2.67 13.99 -3.17
N VAL A 94 -2.03 13.39 -2.18
CA VAL A 94 -0.60 13.05 -2.20
C VAL A 94 -0.49 11.57 -2.54
N ALA A 95 0.33 11.20 -3.52
CA ALA A 95 0.53 9.79 -3.88
C ALA A 95 2.02 9.43 -3.86
N ASP A 96 2.42 8.57 -2.93
CA ASP A 96 3.75 7.99 -2.84
C ASP A 96 3.77 6.64 -3.57
N HIS A 97 4.70 6.46 -4.51
CA HIS A 97 4.78 5.30 -5.39
C HIS A 97 6.15 4.65 -5.36
N VAL A 98 6.20 3.33 -5.24
CA VAL A 98 7.42 2.53 -5.40
C VAL A 98 7.34 1.77 -6.71
N PRO A 99 7.98 2.27 -7.79
CA PRO A 99 7.93 1.62 -9.08
C PRO A 99 8.67 0.28 -9.02
N ALA A 100 7.97 -0.79 -9.37
CA ALA A 100 8.54 -2.14 -9.45
C ALA A 100 9.14 -2.42 -10.83
N TYR A 101 8.45 -1.99 -11.90
CA TYR A 101 8.92 -2.14 -13.28
C TYR A 101 8.26 -1.11 -14.21
N PHE A 102 8.86 -0.90 -15.37
CA PHE A 102 8.33 -0.04 -16.43
C PHE A 102 7.67 -0.90 -17.52
N PHE A 103 6.45 -0.54 -17.93
CA PHE A 103 5.70 -1.25 -18.97
C PHE A 103 4.66 -0.32 -19.62
N ASN A 104 4.55 -0.34 -20.94
CA ASN A 104 3.64 0.51 -21.72
C ASN A 104 3.69 1.98 -21.30
N ASP A 105 4.89 2.58 -21.29
CA ASP A 105 5.12 3.98 -20.96
C ASP A 105 4.65 4.43 -19.57
N SER A 106 4.50 3.48 -18.64
CA SER A 106 4.09 3.74 -17.26
C SER A 106 4.85 2.83 -16.28
N TYR A 107 5.09 3.34 -15.07
CA TYR A 107 5.65 2.54 -14.00
C TYR A 107 4.53 1.81 -13.25
N ALA A 108 4.68 0.50 -13.06
CA ALA A 108 3.79 -0.32 -12.26
C ALA A 108 4.41 -0.60 -10.89
N GLY A 109 3.62 -0.58 -9.82
CA GLY A 109 4.13 -0.84 -8.47
C GLY A 109 3.07 -0.72 -7.37
N VAL A 110 3.52 -0.52 -6.14
CA VAL A 110 2.64 -0.15 -5.02
C VAL A 110 2.58 1.36 -4.85
N MET A 111 1.39 1.87 -4.60
CA MET A 111 1.12 3.30 -4.40
C MET A 111 0.28 3.49 -3.15
N THR A 112 0.64 4.45 -2.30
CA THR A 112 -0.20 4.91 -1.20
C THR A 112 -0.67 6.33 -1.51
N ILE A 113 -1.98 6.50 -1.72
CA ILE A 113 -2.63 7.79 -1.91
C ILE A 113 -3.17 8.25 -0.55
N ALA A 114 -2.89 9.48 -0.17
CA ALA A 114 -3.21 10.04 1.14
C ALA A 114 -3.74 11.47 1.06
N ASN A 115 -4.42 11.89 2.13
CA ASN A 115 -4.89 13.27 2.31
C ASN A 115 -3.80 14.22 2.84
N ALA A 116 -2.65 13.68 3.29
CA ALA A 116 -1.54 14.46 3.81
C ALA A 116 -0.20 13.85 3.38
N LYS A 117 0.87 14.66 3.37
CA LYS A 117 2.24 14.16 3.17
C LYS A 117 2.66 13.32 4.39
N PRO A 118 3.31 12.16 4.19
CA PRO A 118 3.92 11.43 5.29
C PRO A 118 5.19 12.15 5.77
N ILE A 119 5.56 11.91 7.03
CA ILE A 119 6.81 12.31 7.68
C ILE A 119 8.01 11.59 7.03
N SER A 120 7.81 10.35 6.60
CA SER A 120 8.81 9.55 5.89
C SER A 120 8.13 8.59 4.92
N ALA A 121 8.84 8.28 3.83
CA ALA A 121 8.43 7.29 2.85
C ALA A 121 9.65 6.44 2.46
N ILE A 122 9.57 5.13 2.62
CA ILE A 122 10.68 4.19 2.42
C ILE A 122 10.24 3.13 1.41
N ALA A 123 11.02 3.00 0.34
CA ALA A 123 10.83 2.01 -0.70
C ALA A 123 11.53 0.69 -0.38
N PHE A 124 10.90 -0.41 -0.80
CA PHE A 124 11.50 -1.73 -0.83
C PHE A 124 11.16 -2.42 -2.15
N LYS A 125 12.14 -3.02 -2.82
CA LYS A 125 11.96 -3.85 -4.02
C LYS A 125 12.53 -5.24 -3.80
N GLU A 126 11.78 -6.25 -4.23
CA GLU A 126 12.21 -7.65 -4.23
C GLU A 126 12.07 -8.22 -5.64
N LYS A 127 13.13 -8.84 -6.17
CA LYS A 127 13.10 -9.46 -7.51
C LYS A 127 12.46 -10.84 -7.43
N GLU A 128 11.50 -11.13 -8.31
CA GLU A 128 10.93 -12.48 -8.37
C GLU A 128 11.93 -13.49 -9.00
N PRO A 129 12.16 -14.65 -8.37
CA PRO A 129 13.18 -15.61 -8.85
C PRO A 129 12.85 -16.23 -10.20
N LEU A 130 11.56 -16.49 -10.42
CA LEU A 130 11.07 -17.30 -11.54
C LEU A 130 10.65 -16.42 -12.72
N ILE A 131 9.85 -15.39 -12.45
CA ILE A 131 9.24 -14.53 -13.49
C ILE A 131 10.02 -13.21 -13.67
N ARG A 132 10.97 -12.90 -12.76
CA ARG A 132 11.82 -11.69 -12.78
C ARG A 132 11.07 -10.35 -12.82
N ILE A 133 9.75 -10.34 -12.67
CA ILE A 133 8.98 -9.11 -12.48
C ILE A 133 9.16 -8.71 -11.01
N PRO A 134 9.81 -7.58 -10.70
CA PRO A 134 9.98 -7.16 -9.32
C PRO A 134 8.63 -6.91 -8.67
N LYS A 135 8.57 -7.14 -7.37
CA LYS A 135 7.49 -6.69 -6.52
C LYS A 135 8.01 -5.63 -5.57
N SER A 136 7.13 -4.72 -5.17
CA SER A 136 7.50 -3.60 -4.30
C SER A 136 6.64 -3.53 -3.07
N ALA A 137 7.18 -2.86 -2.06
CA ALA A 137 6.48 -2.46 -0.86
C ALA A 137 6.87 -1.02 -0.50
N LEU A 138 5.97 -0.34 0.20
CA LEU A 138 6.09 1.06 0.60
C LEU A 138 5.74 1.17 2.07
N VAL A 139 6.65 1.71 2.87
CA VAL A 139 6.38 2.10 4.25
C VAL A 139 6.30 3.61 4.32
N THR A 140 5.19 4.12 4.85
CA THR A 140 4.95 5.55 5.07
C THR A 140 4.63 5.78 6.54
N GLN A 141 4.98 6.95 7.07
CA GLN A 141 4.63 7.34 8.43
C GLN A 141 3.88 8.66 8.43
N TYR A 142 2.76 8.75 9.13
CA TYR A 142 1.90 9.93 9.13
C TYR A 142 1.73 10.53 10.51
N ARG A 143 1.69 11.86 10.59
CA ARG A 143 1.37 12.57 11.83
C ARG A 143 -0.09 12.33 12.20
N LEU A 144 -0.33 12.01 13.47
CA LEU A 144 -1.66 11.91 14.05
C LEU A 144 -1.98 13.19 14.85
N PRO A 145 -3.27 13.58 14.95
CA PRO A 145 -3.66 14.74 15.76
C PRO A 145 -3.48 14.45 17.25
N ASN A 146 -3.15 15.49 18.03
CA ASN A 146 -3.14 15.46 19.50
C ASN A 146 -2.23 14.40 20.15
N THR A 147 -1.20 13.92 19.44
CA THR A 147 -0.21 12.97 19.97
C THR A 147 1.17 13.21 19.36
N THR A 148 2.21 12.75 20.04
CA THR A 148 3.59 12.69 19.50
C THR A 148 3.83 11.41 18.70
N GLN A 149 2.95 10.41 18.81
CA GLN A 149 3.02 9.19 18.03
C GLN A 149 2.64 9.47 16.56
N SER A 150 3.21 8.68 15.66
CA SER A 150 2.81 8.64 14.25
C SER A 150 2.14 7.31 13.92
N LEU A 151 1.39 7.27 12.83
CA LEU A 151 0.87 6.04 12.24
C LEU A 151 1.86 5.52 11.22
N LEU A 152 2.33 4.27 11.36
CA LEU A 152 3.10 3.58 10.33
C LEU A 152 2.18 2.75 9.43
N VAL A 153 2.27 2.98 8.12
CA VAL A 153 1.49 2.27 7.09
C VAL A 153 2.44 1.54 6.15
N ALA A 154 2.38 0.23 6.12
CA ALA A 154 3.14 -0.63 5.22
C ALA A 154 2.20 -1.22 4.14
N ASN A 155 2.38 -0.81 2.89
CA ASN A 155 1.68 -1.30 1.72
C ASN A 155 2.58 -2.30 0.97
N ILE A 156 2.13 -3.54 0.77
CA ILE A 156 2.92 -4.58 0.12
C ILE A 156 2.19 -5.19 -1.08
N HIS A 157 2.95 -5.46 -2.14
CA HIS A 157 2.62 -6.51 -3.11
C HIS A 157 3.69 -7.58 -2.97
N ALA A 158 3.34 -8.76 -2.45
CA ALA A 158 4.32 -9.80 -2.19
C ALA A 158 4.63 -10.62 -3.44
N VAL A 159 5.83 -11.23 -3.47
CA VAL A 159 6.24 -12.16 -4.54
C VAL A 159 5.21 -13.26 -4.75
N ASN A 160 4.79 -13.50 -6.00
CA ASN A 160 3.78 -14.50 -6.33
C ASN A 160 4.38 -15.91 -6.34
N PHE A 161 5.42 -16.16 -7.15
CA PHE A 161 6.03 -17.49 -7.29
C PHE A 161 7.51 -17.50 -6.87
N SER A 162 7.83 -18.38 -5.93
CA SER A 162 9.20 -18.66 -5.50
C SER A 162 9.34 -20.12 -5.06
N PHE A 163 10.54 -20.70 -5.19
CA PHE A 163 10.83 -22.02 -4.62
C PHE A 163 10.77 -21.92 -3.09
N GLY A 164 9.82 -22.63 -2.48
CA GLY A 164 9.56 -22.57 -1.04
C GLY A 164 9.10 -21.19 -0.57
N VAL A 165 9.46 -20.81 0.67
CA VAL A 165 9.00 -19.56 1.30
C VAL A 165 10.13 -18.60 1.68
N LYS A 166 11.37 -18.86 1.26
CA LYS A 166 12.55 -18.07 1.70
C LYS A 166 12.44 -16.59 1.31
N ILE A 167 12.17 -16.32 0.04
CA ILE A 167 12.11 -14.95 -0.50
C ILE A 167 10.85 -14.24 -0.02
N TYR A 168 9.73 -14.97 0.03
CA TYR A 168 8.50 -14.50 0.66
C TYR A 168 8.71 -14.03 2.10
N ARG A 169 9.42 -14.85 2.90
CA ARG A 169 9.79 -14.53 4.28
C ARG A 169 10.68 -13.29 4.37
N GLN A 170 11.71 -13.21 3.52
CA GLN A 170 12.66 -12.10 3.51
C GLN A 170 11.95 -10.78 3.23
N GLN A 171 11.12 -10.74 2.19
CA GLN A 171 10.36 -9.55 1.81
C GLN A 171 9.46 -9.06 2.95
N ILE A 172 8.70 -9.95 3.59
CA ILE A 172 7.85 -9.57 4.73
C ILE A 172 8.71 -9.08 5.91
N ARG A 173 9.81 -9.77 6.23
CA ARG A 173 10.69 -9.39 7.34
C ARG A 173 11.30 -8.00 7.16
N MET A 174 11.60 -7.57 5.93
CA MET A 174 12.12 -6.22 5.68
C MET A 174 11.13 -5.13 6.14
N LEU A 175 9.83 -5.35 5.94
CA LEU A 175 8.79 -4.46 6.47
C LEU A 175 8.63 -4.58 7.98
N LEU A 176 8.67 -5.82 8.50
CA LEU A 176 8.52 -6.05 9.94
C LEU A 176 9.65 -5.44 10.76
N ASN A 177 10.88 -5.35 10.21
CA ASN A 177 11.98 -4.65 10.87
C ASN A 177 11.67 -3.16 11.08
N ARG A 178 10.95 -2.51 10.15
CA ARG A 178 10.50 -1.12 10.34
C ARG A 178 9.36 -1.03 11.34
N ILE A 179 8.44 -1.99 11.31
CA ILE A 179 7.31 -2.08 12.26
C ILE A 179 7.81 -2.33 13.70
N GLN A 180 8.85 -3.14 13.87
CA GLN A 180 9.42 -3.44 15.19
C GLN A 180 10.01 -2.20 15.87
N LEU A 181 10.58 -1.27 15.10
CA LEU A 181 11.19 -0.04 15.61
C LEU A 181 10.18 1.10 15.86
N HIS A 182 8.89 0.86 15.60
CA HIS A 182 7.86 1.89 15.65
C HIS A 182 6.91 1.68 16.83
N GLU A 183 6.83 2.62 17.76
CA GLU A 183 6.01 2.49 18.98
C GLU A 183 4.53 2.87 18.79
N GLY A 184 4.18 3.54 17.69
CA GLY A 184 2.83 4.02 17.42
C GLY A 184 1.89 2.99 16.78
N PRO A 185 0.67 3.44 16.41
CA PRO A 185 -0.28 2.64 15.64
C PRO A 185 0.32 2.15 14.32
N VAL A 186 -0.06 0.95 13.90
CA VAL A 186 0.44 0.33 12.66
C VAL A 186 -0.71 -0.22 11.82
N ILE A 187 -0.60 -0.03 10.51
CA ILE A 187 -1.36 -0.75 9.49
C ILE A 187 -0.36 -1.43 8.54
N LEU A 188 -0.49 -2.74 8.39
CA LEU A 188 0.24 -3.53 7.39
C LEU A 188 -0.79 -4.18 6.47
N ALA A 189 -0.78 -3.83 5.19
CA ALA A 189 -1.83 -4.26 4.27
C ALA A 189 -1.35 -4.40 2.81
N GLY A 190 -2.13 -5.13 2.03
CA GLY A 190 -1.94 -5.26 0.59
C GLY A 190 -2.18 -6.67 0.09
N ASP A 191 -1.62 -6.97 -1.08
CA ASP A 191 -1.67 -8.28 -1.70
C ASP A 191 -0.47 -9.10 -1.24
N PHE A 192 -0.72 -10.04 -0.33
CA PHE A 192 0.30 -10.90 0.24
C PHE A 192 0.54 -12.16 -0.58
N ASN A 193 -0.15 -12.41 -1.69
CA ASN A 193 0.00 -13.64 -2.47
C ASN A 193 0.09 -14.91 -1.59
N ALA A 194 -0.71 -15.00 -0.52
CA ALA A 194 -0.59 -16.03 0.53
C ALA A 194 -1.31 -17.34 0.15
N TRP A 195 -1.24 -17.73 -1.12
CA TRP A 195 -2.07 -18.77 -1.74
C TRP A 195 -1.76 -20.20 -1.28
N SER A 196 -0.61 -20.44 -0.63
CA SER A 196 -0.25 -21.75 -0.08
C SER A 196 -0.42 -21.82 1.44
N ARG A 197 -0.66 -23.02 1.97
CA ARG A 197 -0.72 -23.25 3.43
C ARG A 197 0.54 -22.76 4.15
N GLN A 198 1.71 -23.04 3.56
CA GLN A 198 3.00 -22.64 4.13
C GLN A 198 3.15 -21.12 4.17
N ARG A 199 2.77 -20.41 3.10
CA ARG A 199 2.82 -18.94 3.05
C ARG A 199 1.84 -18.31 4.05
N LEU A 200 0.61 -18.79 4.09
CA LEU A 200 -0.41 -18.28 5.00
C LEU A 200 -0.01 -18.47 6.47
N HIS A 201 0.47 -19.67 6.82
CA HIS A 201 0.95 -19.95 8.18
C HIS A 201 2.15 -19.08 8.55
N LEU A 202 3.10 -18.94 7.63
CA LEU A 202 4.25 -18.06 7.83
C LEU A 202 3.83 -16.60 8.04
N LEU A 203 2.91 -16.09 7.21
CA LEU A 203 2.39 -14.73 7.33
C LEU A 203 1.79 -14.51 8.71
N TYR A 204 0.87 -15.37 9.15
CA TYR A 204 0.24 -15.25 10.48
C TYR A 204 1.25 -15.33 11.63
N ASN A 205 2.27 -16.20 11.53
CA ASN A 205 3.31 -16.27 12.55
C ASN A 205 4.11 -14.97 12.62
N LEU A 206 4.54 -14.44 11.47
CA LEU A 206 5.35 -13.23 11.39
C LEU A 206 4.61 -11.99 11.90
N VAL A 207 3.34 -11.80 11.53
CA VAL A 207 2.55 -10.64 12.00
C VAL A 207 2.23 -10.75 13.50
N ARG A 208 2.02 -11.97 14.03
CA ARG A 208 1.80 -12.20 15.46
C ARG A 208 3.02 -11.82 16.29
N MET A 209 4.23 -12.11 15.81
CA MET A 209 5.48 -11.68 16.46
C MET A 209 5.61 -10.15 16.60
N MET A 210 4.85 -9.39 15.80
CA MET A 210 4.83 -7.92 15.84
C MET A 210 3.58 -7.37 16.55
N ASN A 211 2.83 -8.21 17.27
CA ASN A 211 1.58 -7.87 17.94
C ASN A 211 0.50 -7.29 16.99
N LEU A 212 0.57 -7.62 15.70
CA LEU A 212 -0.43 -7.22 14.73
C LEU A 212 -1.60 -8.22 14.75
N LYS A 213 -2.82 -7.68 14.76
CA LYS A 213 -4.08 -8.41 14.66
C LYS A 213 -4.56 -8.41 13.21
N PRO A 214 -5.08 -9.54 12.69
CA PRO A 214 -5.76 -9.53 11.39
C PRO A 214 -7.10 -8.81 11.50
N VAL A 215 -7.48 -8.09 10.43
CA VAL A 215 -8.86 -7.67 10.22
C VAL A 215 -9.66 -8.89 9.75
N ASN A 216 -10.79 -9.15 10.42
CA ASN A 216 -11.74 -10.18 10.02
C ASN A 216 -12.92 -9.53 9.28
N PHE A 217 -13.46 -10.22 8.28
CA PHE A 217 -14.61 -9.76 7.50
C PHE A 217 -15.77 -10.73 7.70
N THR A 218 -16.97 -10.20 7.93
CA THR A 218 -18.18 -11.03 8.12
C THR A 218 -18.53 -11.82 6.87
N THR A 219 -18.41 -11.19 5.70
CA THR A 219 -18.60 -11.82 4.39
C THR A 219 -17.29 -11.71 3.63
N ASP A 220 -16.63 -12.84 3.38
CA ASP A 220 -15.32 -12.87 2.72
C ASP A 220 -15.47 -12.99 1.20
N LEU A 221 -15.36 -11.86 0.51
CA LEU A 221 -15.36 -11.75 -0.96
C LEU A 221 -13.95 -11.51 -1.52
N ARG A 222 -12.89 -11.80 -0.76
CA ARG A 222 -11.51 -11.57 -1.23
C ARG A 222 -11.22 -12.45 -2.44
N LYS A 223 -10.33 -11.95 -3.29
CA LYS A 223 -9.73 -12.80 -4.32
C LYS A 223 -9.02 -13.96 -3.64
N THR A 224 -9.35 -15.17 -4.09
CA THR A 224 -8.64 -16.37 -3.66
C THR A 224 -7.85 -16.99 -4.80
N PHE A 225 -6.75 -17.65 -4.44
CA PHE A 225 -6.02 -18.57 -5.29
C PHE A 225 -5.70 -19.83 -4.49
N MET A 226 -5.91 -21.00 -5.10
CA MET A 226 -5.83 -22.30 -4.41
C MET A 226 -6.65 -22.36 -3.11
N GLY A 227 -7.81 -21.69 -3.09
CA GLY A 227 -8.73 -21.64 -1.94
C GLY A 227 -8.24 -20.80 -0.75
N ARG A 228 -7.28 -19.90 -0.94
CA ARG A 228 -6.80 -18.98 0.11
C ARG A 228 -6.86 -17.52 -0.33
N PRO A 229 -7.21 -16.59 0.58
CA PRO A 229 -7.24 -15.17 0.28
C PRO A 229 -5.83 -14.64 0.01
N LEU A 230 -5.75 -13.65 -0.88
CA LEU A 230 -4.49 -12.99 -1.25
C LEU A 230 -4.29 -11.68 -0.51
N ASP A 231 -5.37 -10.92 -0.32
CA ASP A 231 -5.36 -9.59 0.28
C ASP A 231 -5.62 -9.63 1.79
N PHE A 232 -4.86 -8.83 2.55
CA PHE A 232 -5.00 -8.76 4.01
C PHE A 232 -4.80 -7.34 4.52
N VAL A 233 -5.42 -7.07 5.67
CA VAL A 233 -5.13 -5.92 6.53
C VAL A 233 -4.79 -6.45 7.92
N PHE A 234 -3.66 -6.00 8.45
CA PHE A 234 -3.21 -6.26 9.81
C PHE A 234 -2.98 -4.93 10.52
N TYR A 235 -3.25 -4.87 11.81
CA TYR A 235 -3.18 -3.62 12.56
C TYR A 235 -2.76 -3.81 14.03
N ARG A 236 -2.24 -2.76 14.66
CA ARG A 236 -2.13 -2.64 16.13
C ARG A 236 -2.27 -1.18 16.55
N GLY A 237 -2.59 -0.95 17.83
CA GLY A 237 -2.74 0.41 18.36
C GLY A 237 -3.91 1.19 17.74
N LEU A 238 -4.89 0.48 17.19
CA LEU A 238 -6.12 1.03 16.61
C LEU A 238 -7.30 0.15 17.06
N LYS A 239 -8.51 0.71 17.06
CA LYS A 239 -9.76 -0.04 17.24
C LYS A 239 -10.49 -0.12 15.91
N ILE A 240 -10.95 -1.31 15.52
CA ILE A 240 -11.80 -1.47 14.33
C ILE A 240 -13.20 -0.97 14.64
N GLU A 241 -13.73 -0.09 13.80
CA GLU A 241 -15.13 0.33 13.81
C GLU A 241 -15.93 -0.38 12.71
N GLN A 242 -15.33 -0.55 11.52
CA GLN A 242 -15.97 -1.23 10.39
C GLN A 242 -14.94 -1.97 9.54
N ALA A 243 -15.31 -3.14 9.02
CA ALA A 243 -14.52 -3.88 8.04
C ALA A 243 -15.46 -4.53 7.01
N SER A 244 -15.25 -4.24 5.73
CA SER A 244 -16.06 -4.78 4.64
C SER A 244 -15.24 -4.99 3.38
N ILE A 245 -15.69 -5.91 2.53
CA ILE A 245 -15.11 -6.11 1.20
C ILE A 245 -16.10 -5.57 0.18
N LEU A 246 -15.63 -4.67 -0.66
CA LEU A 246 -16.47 -3.97 -1.62
C LEU A 246 -16.49 -4.77 -2.92
N HIS A 247 -17.65 -5.28 -3.33
CA HIS A 247 -17.75 -6.01 -4.58
C HIS A 247 -17.57 -5.09 -5.79
N THR A 248 -16.73 -5.49 -6.74
CA THR A 248 -16.53 -4.78 -8.00
C THR A 248 -16.09 -5.71 -9.13
N ASN A 249 -16.42 -5.31 -10.36
CA ASN A 249 -15.90 -5.94 -11.58
C ASN A 249 -14.76 -5.14 -12.23
N THR A 250 -14.38 -4.00 -11.65
CA THR A 250 -13.36 -3.07 -12.19
C THR A 250 -11.91 -3.46 -11.86
N SER A 251 -11.72 -4.57 -11.15
CA SER A 251 -10.46 -5.30 -10.95
C SER A 251 -10.76 -6.80 -10.82
N ASP A 252 -9.75 -7.65 -10.90
CA ASP A 252 -9.87 -9.07 -10.53
C ASP A 252 -9.76 -9.32 -9.01
N HIS A 253 -9.48 -8.27 -8.23
CA HIS A 253 -9.58 -8.25 -6.77
C HIS A 253 -10.68 -7.30 -6.30
N ASN A 254 -11.32 -7.65 -5.18
CA ASN A 254 -12.25 -6.77 -4.48
C ASN A 254 -11.48 -5.90 -3.45
N PRO A 255 -11.71 -4.58 -3.38
CA PRO A 255 -11.12 -3.72 -2.36
C PRO A 255 -11.53 -4.11 -0.94
N LEU A 256 -10.59 -3.97 0.00
CA LEU A 256 -10.84 -4.05 1.43
C LEU A 256 -11.04 -2.64 1.98
N PHE A 257 -12.20 -2.36 2.57
CA PHE A 257 -12.48 -1.12 3.28
C PHE A 257 -12.48 -1.36 4.78
N VAL A 258 -11.69 -0.58 5.52
CA VAL A 258 -11.59 -0.70 6.97
C VAL A 258 -11.58 0.68 7.60
N SER A 259 -12.44 0.89 8.59
CA SER A 259 -12.47 2.09 9.43
C SER A 259 -11.99 1.77 10.83
N PHE A 260 -11.18 2.68 11.37
CA PHE A 260 -10.58 2.61 12.68
C PHE A 260 -10.88 3.87 13.49
N SER A 261 -10.87 3.73 14.81
CA SER A 261 -10.62 4.84 15.73
C SER A 261 -9.20 4.76 16.31
N LEU A 262 -8.62 5.93 16.60
CA LEU A 262 -7.38 6.04 17.38
C LEU A 262 -7.60 5.70 18.85
#